data_AF-A0A5C6TZ57-F1
#
_entry.id   AF-A0A5C6TZ57-F1
#
_cell.length_a   1.000
_cell.length_b   1.000
_cell.length_c   1.000
_cell.angle_alpha   90.00
_cell.angle_beta   90.00
_cell.angle_gamma   90.00
#
_symmetry.space_group_name_H-M   'P 1'
#
loop_
_entity.id
_entity.type
_entity.pdbx_description
1 polymer ?
#
loop_
_entity_poly.entity_id
_entity_poly.type
_entity_poly.pdbx_seq_one_letter_code
_entity_poly.pdbx_strand_id
1 'polypeptide(L)'
;MLGCAPLGLAAADRCTAPAGNTPGFDAHALCRALPEMAAGDANLHGVLVEQGGQLRVESYFDGWDQPGGSLFPRPASFDATSLHDVRSVTKSVVGLLVGIALERGLVESIERPVLDFFPEHADLRSPERRRSASSICCR
;
A
#
# COMPACT_ATOMS: atom_id res chain seq x y z
N MET A 1 27.85 -1.50 -2.24
CA MET A 1 26.78 -1.54 -3.26
C MET A 1 26.24 -2.96 -3.32
N LEU A 2 25.26 -3.32 -2.48
CA LEU A 2 24.52 -4.56 -2.66
C LEU A 2 23.30 -4.21 -3.53
N GLY A 3 23.38 -4.53 -4.81
CA GLY A 3 22.26 -4.38 -5.72
C GLY A 3 21.18 -5.40 -5.37
N CYS A 4 19.95 -4.92 -5.19
CA CYS A 4 18.76 -5.76 -5.32
C CYS A 4 18.74 -6.28 -6.75
N ALA A 5 19.16 -7.52 -6.96
CA ALA A 5 18.88 -8.21 -8.20
C ALA A 5 17.36 -8.45 -8.26
N PRO A 6 16.67 -8.06 -9.34
CA PRO A 6 15.26 -8.43 -9.50
C PRO A 6 15.22 -9.95 -9.66
N LEU A 7 14.62 -10.63 -8.71
CA LEU A 7 14.23 -12.03 -8.89
C LEU A 7 13.12 -12.05 -9.92
N GLY A 8 13.50 -12.09 -11.19
CA GLY A 8 12.59 -12.42 -12.28
C GLY A 8 12.15 -13.86 -12.10
N LEU A 9 10.93 -14.06 -11.59
CA LEU A 9 10.29 -15.37 -11.53
C LEU A 9 8.94 -15.26 -12.22
N ALA A 10 8.79 -16.00 -13.31
CA ALA A 10 7.60 -16.06 -14.13
C ALA A 10 6.37 -16.54 -13.33
N ALA A 11 5.22 -16.03 -13.77
CA ALA A 11 3.88 -16.14 -13.21
C ALA A 11 3.37 -17.57 -12.94
N ALA A 12 2.36 -17.58 -12.06
CA ALA A 12 1.46 -18.67 -11.67
C ALA A 12 2.05 -19.75 -10.73
N ASP A 13 1.39 -19.90 -9.58
CA ASP A 13 1.41 -21.07 -8.67
C ASP A 13 2.45 -21.13 -7.54
N ARG A 14 3.32 -20.12 -7.35
CA ARG A 14 4.41 -20.24 -6.37
C ARG A 14 4.23 -19.32 -5.17
N CYS A 15 3.49 -19.82 -4.18
CA CYS A 15 3.64 -19.28 -2.83
C CYS A 15 5.05 -19.54 -2.34
N THR A 16 5.86 -18.48 -2.33
CA THR A 16 7.26 -18.56 -1.90
C THR A 16 7.31 -18.35 -0.39
N ALA A 17 7.39 -19.45 0.35
CA ALA A 17 7.64 -19.44 1.79
C ALA A 17 9.14 -19.70 2.06
N PRO A 18 9.78 -18.97 2.99
CA PRO A 18 11.16 -19.24 3.38
C PRO A 18 11.25 -20.62 4.05
N ALA A 19 12.41 -21.26 3.92
CA ALA A 19 12.70 -22.53 4.59
C ALA A 19 12.83 -22.33 6.11
N GLY A 20 11.71 -22.40 6.82
CA GLY A 20 11.67 -22.34 8.28
C GLY A 20 10.37 -21.75 8.82
N ASN A 21 9.83 -22.36 9.87
CA ASN A 21 8.69 -21.79 10.59
C ASN A 21 9.16 -20.71 11.55
N THR A 22 8.60 -19.51 11.42
CA THR A 22 8.72 -18.48 12.46
C THR A 22 7.75 -18.80 13.59
N PRO A 23 8.15 -18.67 14.86
CA PRO A 23 7.20 -18.74 15.96
C PRO A 23 6.02 -17.79 15.72
N GLY A 24 4.80 -18.33 15.70
CA GLY A 24 3.57 -17.56 15.52
C GLY A 24 3.11 -17.33 14.07
N PHE A 25 3.79 -17.85 13.05
CA PHE A 25 3.32 -17.79 11.66
C PHE A 25 3.65 -19.08 10.88
N ASP A 26 2.62 -19.80 10.43
CA ASP A 26 2.75 -20.96 9.55
C ASP A 26 2.57 -20.55 8.09
N ALA A 27 3.69 -20.17 7.46
CA ALA A 27 3.72 -19.78 6.05
C ALA A 27 3.23 -20.90 5.13
N HIS A 28 3.53 -22.16 5.46
CA HIS A 28 3.13 -23.30 4.66
C HIS A 28 1.62 -23.55 4.71
N ALA A 29 0.99 -23.37 5.87
CA ALA A 29 -0.47 -23.43 5.99
C ALA A 29 -1.15 -22.34 5.16
N LEU A 30 -0.65 -21.10 5.21
CA LEU A 30 -1.17 -20.02 4.38
C LEU A 30 -0.99 -20.34 2.88
N CYS A 31 0.18 -20.79 2.48
CA CYS A 31 0.44 -21.19 1.08
C CYS A 31 -0.50 -22.28 0.57
N ARG A 32 -0.96 -23.21 1.43
CA ARG A 32 -1.95 -24.22 1.05
C ARG A 32 -3.36 -23.66 0.88
N ALA A 33 -3.73 -22.65 1.66
CA ALA A 33 -5.07 -22.05 1.63
C ALA A 33 -5.25 -21.03 0.50
N LEU A 34 -4.17 -20.31 0.13
CA LEU A 34 -4.24 -19.22 -0.84
C LEU A 34 -4.83 -19.60 -2.21
N PRO A 35 -4.52 -20.76 -2.83
CA PRO A 35 -5.13 -21.15 -4.10
C PRO A 35 -6.65 -21.29 -4.03
N GLU A 36 -7.18 -21.86 -2.94
CA GLU A 36 -8.63 -21.98 -2.73
C GLU A 36 -9.28 -20.60 -2.56
N MET A 37 -8.62 -19.69 -1.85
CA MET A 37 -9.10 -18.32 -1.67
C MET A 37 -9.07 -17.54 -2.99
N ALA A 38 -8.04 -17.73 -3.81
CA ALA A 38 -7.90 -17.08 -5.11
C ALA A 38 -8.94 -17.57 -6.12
N ALA A 39 -9.34 -18.85 -6.04
CA ALA A 39 -10.39 -19.42 -6.87
C ALA A 39 -11.82 -19.00 -6.45
N GLY A 40 -11.98 -18.36 -5.29
CA GLY A 40 -13.25 -17.82 -4.81
C GLY A 40 -13.62 -16.47 -5.42
N ASP A 41 -14.71 -15.87 -4.96
CA ASP A 41 -15.25 -14.61 -5.49
C ASP A 41 -14.46 -13.35 -5.08
N ALA A 42 -13.37 -13.50 -4.34
CA ALA A 42 -12.62 -12.40 -3.75
C ALA A 42 -11.77 -11.60 -4.76
N ASN A 43 -11.59 -12.11 -6.00
CA ASN A 43 -10.75 -11.51 -7.05
C ASN A 43 -9.35 -11.13 -6.51
N LEU A 44 -8.69 -12.09 -5.86
CA LEU A 44 -7.41 -11.87 -5.20
C LEU A 44 -6.29 -11.69 -6.24
N HIS A 45 -5.63 -10.54 -6.28
CA HIS A 45 -4.52 -10.28 -7.23
C HIS A 45 -3.17 -10.74 -6.68
N GLY A 46 -2.94 -10.56 -5.38
CA GLY A 46 -1.73 -11.02 -4.72
C GLY A 46 -1.77 -10.86 -3.21
N VAL A 47 -0.89 -11.60 -2.52
CA VAL A 47 -0.72 -11.59 -1.06
C VAL A 47 0.76 -11.56 -0.74
N LEU A 48 1.15 -10.57 0.06
CA LEU A 48 2.50 -10.44 0.61
C LEU A 48 2.40 -10.38 2.13
N VAL A 49 3.22 -11.16 2.82
CA VAL A 49 3.33 -11.15 4.28
C VAL A 49 4.78 -10.93 4.67
N GLU A 50 5.03 -9.84 5.38
CA GLU A 50 6.32 -9.50 5.94
C GLU A 50 6.25 -9.65 7.47
N GLN A 51 7.25 -10.32 8.05
CA GLN A 51 7.41 -10.40 9.51
C GLN A 51 8.89 -10.40 9.91
N GLY A 52 9.29 -9.35 10.63
CA GLY A 52 10.63 -9.21 11.19
C GLY A 52 11.69 -8.78 10.17
N GLY A 53 11.35 -7.91 9.23
CA GLY A 53 12.15 -7.51 8.09
C GLY A 53 12.29 -8.58 7.00
N GLN A 54 11.47 -9.63 7.03
CA GLN A 54 11.59 -10.80 6.14
C GLN A 54 10.26 -11.10 5.47
N LEU A 55 10.29 -11.22 4.13
CA LEU A 55 9.16 -11.68 3.34
C LEU A 55 8.93 -13.18 3.62
N ARG A 56 7.77 -13.49 4.18
CA ARG A 56 7.37 -14.84 4.60
C ARG A 56 6.46 -15.52 3.59
N VAL A 57 5.64 -14.75 2.89
CA VAL A 57 4.79 -15.23 1.82
C VAL A 57 4.75 -14.15 0.76
N GLU A 58 4.87 -14.57 -0.49
CA GLU A 58 4.59 -13.79 -1.67
C GLU A 58 3.88 -14.69 -2.67
N SER A 59 2.73 -14.25 -3.18
CA SER A 59 1.93 -14.98 -4.15
C SER A 59 1.13 -14.00 -4.99
N TYR A 60 0.99 -14.31 -6.27
CA TYR A 60 0.20 -13.55 -7.23
C TYR A 60 -0.70 -14.53 -8.00
N PHE A 61 -1.88 -14.06 -8.40
CA PHE A 61 -2.90 -14.89 -9.03
C PHE A 61 -3.45 -14.19 -10.27
N ASP A 62 -4.14 -14.96 -11.11
CA ASP A 62 -4.93 -14.38 -12.18
C ASP A 62 -6.23 -13.79 -11.60
N GLY A 63 -6.71 -12.71 -12.21
CA GLY A 63 -7.95 -12.07 -11.78
C GLY A 63 -8.47 -11.07 -12.78
N TRP A 64 -9.53 -10.37 -12.40
CA TRP A 64 -10.08 -9.25 -13.15
C TRP A 64 -9.45 -7.94 -12.68
N ASP A 65 -8.91 -7.17 -13.63
CA ASP A 65 -8.38 -5.84 -13.41
C ASP A 65 -9.29 -4.77 -14.03
N GLN A 66 -9.38 -3.63 -13.36
CA GLN A 66 -10.02 -2.43 -13.91
C GLN A 66 -9.22 -1.19 -13.47
N PRO A 67 -8.14 -0.86 -14.19
CA PRO A 67 -7.33 0.29 -13.87
C PRO A 67 -8.13 1.59 -14.12
N GLY A 68 -7.75 2.65 -13.42
CA GLY A 68 -8.38 3.97 -13.57
C GLY A 68 -8.46 4.40 -15.03
N GLY A 69 -9.67 4.75 -15.49
CA GLY A 69 -9.93 5.13 -16.87
C GLY A 69 -10.42 3.99 -17.78
N SER A 70 -10.41 2.73 -17.34
CA SER A 70 -11.00 1.62 -18.10
C SER A 70 -12.53 1.58 -17.97
N LEU A 71 -13.23 1.44 -19.10
CA LEU A 71 -14.69 1.31 -19.15
C LEU A 71 -15.18 -0.06 -18.71
N PHE A 72 -14.38 -1.11 -18.86
CA PHE A 72 -14.75 -2.48 -18.55
C PHE A 72 -13.60 -3.21 -17.82
N PRO A 73 -13.91 -4.11 -16.88
CA PRO A 73 -12.92 -5.03 -16.33
C PRO A 73 -12.36 -5.95 -17.43
N ARG A 74 -11.11 -6.38 -17.28
CA ARG A 74 -10.43 -7.32 -18.17
C ARG A 74 -9.69 -8.39 -17.37
N PRO A 75 -9.57 -9.63 -17.87
CA PRO A 75 -8.73 -10.61 -17.22
C PRO A 75 -7.26 -10.19 -17.32
N ALA A 76 -6.50 -10.42 -16.26
CA ALA A 76 -5.08 -10.14 -16.17
C ALA A 76 -4.38 -11.17 -15.27
N SER A 77 -3.12 -11.45 -15.59
CA SER A 77 -2.21 -12.18 -14.73
C SER A 77 -1.35 -11.17 -13.98
N PHE A 78 -1.30 -11.28 -12.66
CA PHE A 78 -0.54 -10.36 -11.82
C PHE A 78 0.82 -10.95 -11.43
N ASP A 79 1.78 -10.06 -11.21
CA ASP A 79 3.12 -10.36 -10.72
C ASP A 79 3.66 -9.21 -9.85
N ALA A 80 4.88 -9.36 -9.34
CA ALA A 80 5.55 -8.37 -8.49
C ALA A 80 5.76 -6.99 -9.17
N THR A 81 5.67 -6.92 -10.49
CA THR A 81 5.86 -5.69 -11.27
C THR A 81 4.55 -5.07 -11.75
N SER A 82 3.42 -5.74 -11.50
CA SER A 82 2.11 -5.32 -11.95
C SER A 82 1.64 -4.07 -11.19
N LEU A 83 1.37 -3.00 -11.93
CA LEU A 83 0.87 -1.75 -11.35
C LEU A 83 -0.61 -1.87 -11.00
N HIS A 84 -0.95 -1.50 -9.77
CA HIS A 84 -2.33 -1.50 -9.28
C HIS A 84 -2.83 -0.07 -9.05
N ASP A 85 -4.09 0.20 -9.37
CA ASP A 85 -4.78 1.40 -8.89
C ASP A 85 -5.12 1.26 -7.40
N VAL A 86 -4.27 1.80 -6.54
CA VAL A 86 -4.35 1.62 -5.08
C VAL A 86 -5.19 2.68 -4.35
N ARG A 87 -5.68 3.72 -5.06
CA ARG A 87 -6.59 4.77 -4.54
C ARG A 87 -6.22 5.27 -3.15
N SER A 88 -7.05 4.97 -2.13
CA SER A 88 -6.88 5.48 -0.77
C SER A 88 -5.59 5.04 -0.07
N VAL A 89 -4.88 4.02 -0.55
CA VAL A 89 -3.52 3.69 -0.12
C VAL A 89 -2.59 4.90 -0.29
N THR A 90 -2.83 5.76 -1.28
CA THR A 90 -2.08 7.01 -1.50
C THR A 90 -2.01 7.89 -0.23
N LYS A 91 -3.03 7.83 0.65
CA LYS A 91 -3.06 8.64 1.88
C LYS A 91 -1.95 8.27 2.86
N SER A 92 -1.55 6.99 2.94
CA SER A 92 -0.43 6.59 3.83
C SER A 92 0.89 7.14 3.32
N VAL A 93 1.11 7.13 2.00
CA VAL A 93 2.30 7.72 1.36
C VAL A 93 2.33 9.23 1.57
N VAL A 94 1.20 9.92 1.37
CA VAL A 94 1.10 11.37 1.67
C VAL A 94 1.37 11.65 3.15
N GLY A 95 0.81 10.84 4.07
CA GLY A 95 1.08 10.97 5.50
C GLY A 95 2.56 10.81 5.85
N LEU A 96 3.25 9.82 5.25
CA LEU A 96 4.69 9.63 5.42
C LEU A 96 5.48 10.85 4.91
N LEU A 97 5.13 11.39 3.73
CA LEU A 97 5.77 12.57 3.18
C LEU A 97 5.58 13.81 4.06
N VAL A 98 4.39 13.98 4.66
CA VAL A 98 4.14 15.04 5.66
C VAL A 98 5.02 14.84 6.89
N GLY A 99 5.17 13.60 7.38
CA GLY A 99 6.08 13.26 8.47
C GLY A 99 7.54 13.65 8.18
N ILE A 100 8.03 13.32 6.98
CA ILE A 100 9.38 13.71 6.52
C ILE A 100 9.51 15.25 6.41
N ALA A 101 8.47 15.93 5.97
CA ALA A 101 8.46 17.40 5.87
C ALA A 101 8.53 18.07 7.26
N LEU A 102 7.86 17.50 8.26
CA LEU A 102 7.96 17.93 9.66
C LEU A 102 9.38 17.75 10.20
N GLU A 103 9.99 16.57 9.99
CA GLU A 103 11.36 16.27 10.42
C GLU A 103 12.38 17.25 9.81
N ARG A 104 12.17 17.63 8.54
CA ARG A 104 13.03 18.58 7.82
C ARG A 104 12.74 20.05 8.14
N GLY A 105 11.73 20.35 8.96
CA GLY A 105 11.31 21.73 9.27
C GLY A 105 10.66 22.47 8.09
N LEU A 106 10.22 21.76 7.05
CA LEU A 106 9.48 22.35 5.92
C LEU A 106 8.01 22.62 6.28
N VAL A 107 7.48 21.82 7.22
CA VAL A 107 6.23 22.09 7.94
C VAL A 107 6.64 22.22 9.41
N GLU A 108 6.33 23.33 10.05
CA GLU A 108 6.82 23.59 11.43
C GLU A 108 6.01 22.84 12.47
N SER A 109 4.73 22.59 12.20
CA SER A 109 3.82 21.91 13.12
C SER A 109 2.59 21.36 12.41
N ILE A 110 2.06 20.25 12.93
CA ILE A 110 0.75 19.69 12.53
C ILE A 110 -0.43 20.59 12.94
N GLU A 111 -0.22 21.49 13.89
CA GLU A 111 -1.22 22.46 14.33
C GLU A 111 -1.24 23.71 13.45
N ARG A 112 -0.28 23.85 12.53
CA ARG A 112 -0.24 24.99 11.61
C ARG A 112 -1.46 24.93 10.67
N PRO A 113 -2.28 25.98 10.58
CA PRO A 113 -3.42 26.00 9.67
C PRO A 113 -2.98 25.80 8.21
N VAL A 114 -3.64 24.89 7.51
CA VAL A 114 -3.31 24.58 6.09
C VAL A 114 -3.37 25.82 5.19
N LEU A 115 -4.29 26.76 5.47
CA LEU A 115 -4.44 28.00 4.70
C LEU A 115 -3.25 28.95 4.84
N ASP A 116 -2.32 28.72 5.76
CA ASP A 116 -1.07 29.49 5.86
C ASP A 116 -0.06 29.13 4.77
N PHE A 117 -0.21 27.96 4.13
CA PHE A 117 0.62 27.52 3.02
C PHE A 117 0.09 27.97 1.64
N PHE A 118 -1.16 28.42 1.57
CA PHE A 118 -1.84 28.81 0.32
C PHE A 118 -2.37 30.25 0.45
N PRO A 119 -1.49 31.27 0.39
CA PRO A 119 -1.90 32.68 0.54
C PRO A 119 -2.91 33.15 -0.52
N GLU A 120 -2.93 32.52 -1.70
CA GLU A 120 -3.91 32.74 -2.77
C GLU A 120 -5.35 32.42 -2.37
N HIS A 121 -5.56 31.70 -1.27
CA HIS A 121 -6.86 31.33 -0.72
C HIS A 121 -7.19 32.05 0.59
N ALA A 122 -6.66 33.26 0.76
CA ALA A 122 -6.90 34.08 1.95
C ALA A 122 -8.39 34.39 2.19
N ASP A 123 -9.21 34.43 1.14
CA ASP A 123 -10.66 34.63 1.18
C ASP A 123 -11.39 33.49 1.92
N LEU A 124 -10.83 32.28 1.93
CA LEU A 124 -11.39 31.12 2.63
C LEU A 124 -11.11 31.13 4.15
N ARG A 125 -10.35 32.10 4.65
CA ARG A 125 -9.99 32.22 6.07
C ARG A 125 -11.16 32.75 6.90
N SER A 126 -12.14 31.89 7.20
CA SER A 126 -13.17 32.19 8.20
C SER A 126 -12.75 31.75 9.60
N PRO A 127 -13.25 32.38 10.69
CA PRO A 127 -13.00 31.94 12.07
C PRO A 127 -13.37 30.47 12.32
N GLU A 128 -14.35 29.95 11.58
CA GLU A 128 -14.80 28.56 11.66
C GLU A 128 -13.82 27.60 10.97
N ARG A 129 -13.24 28.01 9.83
CA ARG A 129 -12.30 27.20 9.03
C ARG A 129 -10.86 27.26 9.50
N ARG A 130 -10.51 28.20 10.38
CA ARG A 130 -9.19 28.29 11.04
C ARG A 130 -8.83 27.07 11.89
N ARG A 131 -9.81 26.27 12.31
CA ARG A 131 -9.64 25.11 13.21
C ARG A 131 -9.83 23.75 12.54
N SER A 132 -9.89 23.69 11.22
CA SER A 132 -9.90 22.41 10.50
C SER A 132 -8.49 21.79 10.46
N ALA A 133 -7.85 21.66 11.62
CA ALA A 133 -6.83 20.66 11.82
C ALA A 133 -7.58 19.33 11.83
N SER A 134 -7.58 18.63 10.70
CA SER A 134 -8.02 17.24 10.69
C SER A 134 -7.03 16.50 11.58
N SER A 135 -7.41 16.24 12.83
CA SER A 135 -6.62 15.41 13.72
C SER A 135 -6.51 14.04 13.03
N ILE A 136 -5.39 13.81 12.36
CA ILE A 136 -4.94 12.45 12.11
C ILE A 136 -4.70 11.90 13.51
N CYS A 137 -5.69 11.15 13.98
CA CYS A 137 -5.71 10.54 15.29
C CYS A 137 -4.53 9.57 15.38
N CYS A 138 -3.41 10.04 15.90
CA CYS A 138 -2.43 9.19 16.55
C CYS A 138 -2.80 9.17 18.03
N ARG A 139 -3.47 8.11 18.45
CA ARG A 139 -3.53 7.69 19.84
C ARG A 139 -2.58 6.53 20.03
#